data_AF-A0AA36GDR8-F1
#
_entry.id   AF-A0AA36GDR8-F1
#
_cell.length_a   1.000
_cell.length_b   1.000
_cell.length_c   1.000
_cell.angle_alpha   90.00
_cell.angle_beta   90.00
_cell.angle_gamma   90.00
#
_symmetry.space_group_name_H-M   'P 1'
#
loop_
_entity.id
_entity.type
_entity.pdbx_description
1 polymer ?
#
loop_
_entity_poly.entity_id
_entity_poly.type
_entity_poly.pdbx_seq_one_letter_code
_entity_poly.pdbx_strand_id
1 'polypeptide(L)'
;MLIEKEGGTVADALTALSLVRELVPIALQVLGHEEAEISELVIDFIRSYVLIVNASNEAETLEFLKRVVQVSLRRYTMPFELEPDGEGEDEIKFHEYRTQLRSLINPIGTRRPQLVVEPVEQMVAQVLSSGKTMNIRQVEATIQLVYSLADMIPANFPNTAKDKDVWLVRAAQLPLALLDAVPLDGRSKQVHIQYFENVCRYEKLVGTSPNKVRSRIAYLFVRFVKAQKQALSPHVSEMVPRIAPILAPGAVTPLSPEDQGFLFEVTATLIVFGNLEPQQKRQFFEELIGTVATRFQQGMLELQAARQQGIPEEITRCETSLTTVVSHASRLSKAFSKDVTMNSQSSADLFMNILTLFLDQLTPVNAFLLENIRQLTNRLVVCIELEMLRLLPRVLGKFSECSSELDQMHHLLILCHQVVTKYKKSILHTGSNLGTILSQAARFASDPEVQAKFRQDSVNKSALLMCQRSFAQFLYAVVVSETLQDLAPGEAGDMVLESARRLAFLSDTTVEKQAIMSLAKCAIQSITHNGGRWYQPMVRTILEIPTLPHLAPTDAGSQIVLHECASGLQSMREAAQPQFDQVVAGLLPGEIGTNLIGMLSTLKGRELDKALTEFYSRIRSQQQKTA
;
A
#
# COMPACT_ATOMS: atom_id res chain seq x y z
N MET A 1 51.71 -38.76 16.06
CA MET A 1 51.72 -39.84 15.04
C MET A 1 52.59 -39.56 13.81
N LEU A 2 53.06 -38.34 13.54
CA LEU A 2 54.03 -38.07 12.45
C LEU A 2 55.51 -38.07 12.89
N ILE A 3 55.79 -38.06 14.20
CA ILE A 3 57.16 -37.98 14.75
C ILE A 3 57.94 -39.30 14.54
N GLU A 4 57.27 -40.43 14.36
CA GLU A 4 57.94 -41.74 14.25
C GLU A 4 58.40 -42.12 12.84
N LYS A 5 58.00 -41.40 11.78
CA LYS A 5 58.30 -41.82 10.39
C LYS A 5 59.62 -41.29 9.80
N GLU A 6 60.24 -40.28 10.40
CA GLU A 6 61.46 -39.63 9.86
C GLU A 6 62.59 -39.41 10.87
N GLY A 7 62.57 -40.07 12.03
CA GLY A 7 63.69 -40.01 12.99
C GLY A 7 63.90 -38.68 13.71
N GLY A 8 62.94 -37.76 13.68
CA GLY A 8 62.96 -36.53 14.46
C GLY A 8 62.56 -36.76 15.92
N THR A 9 63.20 -36.06 16.86
CA THR A 9 62.82 -36.12 18.28
C THR A 9 61.69 -35.13 18.60
N VAL A 10 60.95 -35.36 19.70
CA VAL A 10 59.94 -34.40 20.20
C VAL A 10 60.59 -33.04 20.52
N ALA A 11 61.88 -33.03 20.91
CA ALA A 11 62.63 -31.80 21.16
C ALA A 11 62.88 -31.00 19.88
N ASP A 12 63.16 -31.66 18.75
CA ASP A 12 63.35 -31.00 17.45
C ASP A 12 62.04 -30.37 16.96
N ALA A 13 60.91 -31.06 17.17
CA ALA A 13 59.59 -30.54 16.84
C ALA A 13 59.21 -29.31 17.69
N LEU A 14 59.55 -29.32 18.99
CA LEU A 14 59.33 -28.17 19.88
C LEU A 14 60.22 -26.98 19.52
N THR A 15 61.46 -27.23 19.11
CA THR A 15 62.40 -26.18 18.65
C THR A 15 61.96 -25.57 17.32
N ALA A 16 61.47 -26.39 16.39
CA ALA A 16 60.88 -25.91 15.14
C ALA A 16 59.63 -25.06 15.41
N LEU A 17 58.76 -25.48 16.34
CA LEU A 17 57.57 -24.73 16.73
C LEU A 17 57.92 -23.38 17.37
N SER A 18 58.97 -23.30 18.20
CA SER A 18 59.40 -22.02 18.79
C SER A 18 59.92 -21.05 17.73
N LEU A 19 60.70 -21.52 16.75
CA LEU A 19 61.17 -20.69 15.64
C LEU A 19 60.02 -20.22 14.74
N VAL A 20 59.06 -21.10 14.45
CA VAL A 20 57.84 -20.72 13.70
C VAL A 20 57.06 -19.63 14.46
N ARG A 21 56.99 -19.73 15.78
CA ARG A 21 56.28 -18.78 16.64
C ARG A 21 56.86 -17.36 16.57
N GLU A 22 58.17 -17.21 16.36
CA GLU A 22 58.82 -15.90 16.18
C GLU A 22 58.41 -15.21 14.88
N LEU A 23 58.04 -15.97 13.84
CA LEU A 23 57.60 -15.44 12.54
C LEU A 23 56.13 -15.02 12.53
N VAL A 24 55.33 -15.49 13.49
CA VAL A 24 53.88 -15.25 13.55
C VAL A 24 53.50 -13.76 13.61
N PRO A 25 54.14 -12.90 14.42
CA PRO A 25 53.82 -11.47 14.45
C PRO A 25 54.08 -10.79 13.11
N ILE A 26 55.15 -11.18 12.42
CA ILE A 26 55.51 -10.65 11.10
C ILE A 26 54.47 -11.08 10.07
N ALA A 27 54.10 -12.37 10.06
CA ALA A 27 53.05 -12.88 9.18
C ALA A 27 51.70 -12.17 9.40
N LEU A 28 51.32 -11.89 10.66
CA LEU A 28 50.11 -11.12 10.96
C LEU A 28 50.17 -9.66 10.45
N GLN A 29 51.35 -9.04 10.47
CA GLN A 29 51.53 -7.71 9.92
C GLN A 29 51.38 -7.72 8.39
N VAL A 30 51.94 -8.72 7.72
CA VAL A 30 51.84 -8.91 6.27
C VAL A 30 50.40 -9.23 5.84
N LEU A 31 49.68 -10.06 6.60
CA LEU A 31 48.24 -10.33 6.38
C LEU A 31 47.41 -9.03 6.46
N GLY A 32 47.87 -8.06 7.25
CA GLY A 32 47.23 -6.77 7.43
C GLY A 32 47.48 -5.74 6.32
N HIS A 33 48.33 -6.06 5.33
CA HIS A 33 48.76 -5.14 4.27
C HIS A 33 47.59 -4.66 3.38
N GLU A 34 47.72 -3.47 2.80
CA GLU A 34 46.65 -2.83 2.00
C GLU A 34 46.44 -3.50 0.64
N GLU A 35 47.50 -4.04 0.06
CA GLU A 35 47.48 -4.84 -1.17
C GLU A 35 47.13 -6.30 -0.87
N ALA A 36 46.16 -6.85 -1.60
CA ALA A 36 45.71 -8.24 -1.42
C ALA A 36 46.81 -9.26 -1.77
N GLU A 37 47.57 -9.02 -2.85
CA GLU A 37 48.64 -9.91 -3.30
C GLU A 37 49.71 -10.15 -2.23
N ILE A 38 50.08 -9.11 -1.48
CA ILE A 38 51.05 -9.21 -0.37
C ILE A 38 50.48 -10.01 0.80
N SER A 39 49.19 -9.81 1.10
CA SER A 39 48.48 -10.57 2.14
C SER A 39 48.41 -12.07 1.80
N GLU A 40 48.18 -12.42 0.54
CA GLU A 40 48.07 -13.81 0.06
C GLU A 40 49.33 -14.64 0.32
N LEU A 41 50.52 -14.02 0.25
CA LEU A 41 51.81 -14.69 0.48
C LEU A 41 51.91 -15.41 1.83
N VAL A 42 51.18 -14.94 2.84
CA VAL A 42 51.24 -15.48 4.22
C VAL A 42 50.00 -16.26 4.62
N ILE A 43 48.97 -16.34 3.76
CA ILE A 43 47.71 -17.02 4.10
C ILE A 43 47.96 -18.50 4.39
N ASP A 44 48.69 -19.22 3.53
CA ASP A 44 48.94 -20.66 3.74
C ASP A 44 49.74 -20.94 5.01
N PHE A 45 50.74 -20.10 5.29
CA PHE A 45 51.52 -20.18 6.53
C PHE A 45 50.62 -20.00 7.76
N ILE A 46 49.81 -18.93 7.79
CA ILE A 46 48.90 -18.65 8.91
C ILE A 46 47.86 -19.76 9.06
N ARG A 47 47.31 -20.25 7.95
CA ARG A 47 46.33 -21.35 7.93
C ARG A 47 46.89 -22.60 8.59
N SER A 48 48.08 -23.03 8.17
CA SER A 48 48.75 -24.21 8.75
C SER A 48 49.06 -24.01 10.23
N TYR A 49 49.52 -22.82 10.61
CA TYR A 49 49.79 -22.52 12.01
C TYR A 49 48.50 -22.52 12.86
N VAL A 50 47.40 -21.94 12.36
CA VAL A 50 46.08 -22.01 12.98
C VAL A 50 45.66 -23.45 13.20
N LEU A 51 45.80 -24.34 12.21
CA LEU A 51 45.44 -25.76 12.36
C LEU A 51 46.23 -26.46 13.49
N ILE A 52 47.49 -26.07 13.70
CA ILE A 52 48.33 -26.60 14.78
C ILE A 52 47.88 -26.06 16.15
N VAL A 53 47.75 -24.73 16.28
CA VAL A 53 47.55 -24.09 17.59
C VAL A 53 46.10 -24.00 18.03
N ASN A 54 45.13 -24.13 17.12
CA ASN A 54 43.70 -24.07 17.45
C ASN A 54 43.28 -25.17 18.43
N ALA A 55 44.11 -26.20 18.67
CA ALA A 55 43.92 -27.16 19.74
C ALA A 55 44.23 -26.67 21.16
N SER A 56 45.11 -25.67 21.30
CA SER A 56 45.54 -25.13 22.59
C SER A 56 44.52 -24.13 23.15
N ASN A 57 44.47 -24.01 24.49
CA ASN A 57 43.67 -23.04 25.23
C ASN A 57 44.55 -21.97 25.92
N GLU A 58 45.80 -21.84 25.53
CA GLU A 58 46.70 -20.80 26.04
C GLU A 58 46.21 -19.40 25.67
N ALA A 59 46.37 -18.44 26.58
CA ALA A 59 45.92 -17.06 26.38
C ALA A 59 46.59 -16.39 25.17
N GLU A 60 47.89 -16.63 24.96
CA GLU A 60 48.64 -16.11 23.81
C GLU A 60 48.13 -16.67 22.48
N THR A 61 47.74 -17.95 22.47
CA THR A 61 47.10 -18.58 21.29
C THR A 61 45.73 -17.96 21.03
N LEU A 62 44.93 -17.73 22.07
CA LEU A 62 43.62 -17.12 21.92
C LEU A 62 43.71 -15.70 21.35
N GLU A 63 44.66 -14.90 21.81
CA GLU A 63 44.91 -13.54 21.30
C GLU A 63 45.37 -13.58 19.83
N PHE A 64 46.25 -14.53 19.48
CA PHE A 64 46.63 -14.76 18.10
C PHE A 64 45.42 -15.08 17.20
N LEU A 65 44.60 -16.06 17.58
CA LEU A 65 43.41 -16.45 16.81
C LEU A 65 42.42 -15.28 16.66
N LYS A 66 42.20 -14.52 17.74
CA LYS A 66 41.39 -13.30 17.72
C LYS A 66 41.94 -12.28 16.72
N ARG A 67 43.27 -12.11 16.68
CA ARG A 67 43.92 -11.18 15.75
C ARG A 67 43.79 -11.61 14.29
N VAL A 68 43.92 -12.91 14.01
CA VAL A 68 43.70 -13.47 12.66
C VAL A 68 42.28 -13.14 12.18
N VAL A 69 41.26 -13.39 13.01
CA VAL A 69 39.86 -13.10 12.66
C VAL A 69 39.65 -11.60 12.45
N GLN A 70 40.13 -10.74 13.35
CA GLN A 70 39.99 -9.28 13.23
C GLN A 70 40.61 -8.74 11.94
N VAL A 71 41.83 -9.15 11.61
CA VAL A 71 42.52 -8.70 10.39
C VAL A 71 41.77 -9.20 9.16
N SER A 72 41.36 -10.47 9.16
CA SER A 72 40.61 -11.07 8.04
C SER A 72 39.27 -10.37 7.79
N LEU A 73 38.49 -10.10 8.85
CA LEU A 73 37.20 -9.39 8.72
C LEU A 73 37.38 -7.94 8.26
N ARG A 74 38.41 -7.24 8.75
CA ARG A 74 38.74 -5.88 8.28
C ARG A 74 39.08 -5.87 6.79
N ARG A 75 39.86 -6.84 6.34
CA ARG A 75 40.27 -7.00 4.93
C ARG A 75 39.18 -7.56 4.03
N TYR A 76 38.02 -7.90 4.58
CA TYR A 76 36.88 -8.35 3.81
C TYR A 76 36.16 -7.22 3.06
N THR A 77 36.32 -5.96 3.51
CA THR A 77 35.72 -4.80 2.84
C THR A 77 36.50 -4.45 1.57
N MET A 78 35.79 -4.23 0.46
CA MET A 78 36.43 -3.84 -0.80
C MET A 78 37.24 -2.55 -0.66
N PRO A 79 38.44 -2.48 -1.27
CA PRO A 79 39.25 -1.26 -1.33
C PRO A 79 38.55 -0.17 -2.15
N PHE A 80 39.07 1.07 -2.08
CA PHE A 80 38.41 2.21 -2.71
C PHE A 80 38.43 2.16 -4.25
N GLU A 81 39.37 1.44 -4.81
CA GLU A 81 39.57 1.30 -6.26
C GLU A 81 38.56 0.35 -6.91
N LEU A 82 37.94 -0.53 -6.11
CA LEU A 82 36.96 -1.50 -6.58
C LEU A 82 35.54 -1.04 -6.31
N GLU A 83 34.64 -1.38 -7.23
CA GLU A 83 33.22 -1.06 -7.12
C GLU A 83 32.40 -2.30 -6.77
N PRO A 84 31.43 -2.20 -5.83
CA PRO A 84 30.54 -3.31 -5.48
C PRO A 84 29.77 -3.93 -6.64
N ASP A 85 29.44 -3.11 -7.65
CA ASP A 85 28.73 -3.54 -8.85
C ASP A 85 29.71 -3.78 -10.04
N GLY A 86 31.02 -3.80 -9.79
CA GLY A 86 32.05 -4.09 -10.78
C GLY A 86 32.08 -5.58 -11.14
N GLU A 87 32.25 -5.87 -12.43
CA GLU A 87 32.35 -7.24 -12.97
C GLU A 87 33.74 -7.50 -13.61
N GLY A 88 34.74 -6.69 -13.27
CA GLY A 88 36.09 -6.78 -13.82
C GLY A 88 36.93 -7.92 -13.22
N GLU A 89 38.11 -8.14 -13.80
CA GLU A 89 39.05 -9.16 -13.36
C GLU A 89 39.52 -8.92 -11.92
N ASP A 90 39.72 -7.65 -11.52
CA ASP A 90 40.19 -7.29 -10.19
C ASP A 90 39.12 -7.53 -9.12
N GLU A 91 37.83 -7.30 -9.45
CA GLU A 91 36.73 -7.70 -8.57
C GLU A 91 36.67 -9.21 -8.42
N ILE A 92 36.85 -9.99 -9.49
CA ILE A 92 36.87 -11.46 -9.44
C ILE A 92 38.02 -11.94 -8.53
N LYS A 93 39.24 -11.42 -8.72
CA LYS A 93 40.39 -11.72 -7.85
C LYS A 93 40.12 -11.39 -6.39
N PHE A 94 39.44 -10.27 -6.12
CA PHE A 94 39.09 -9.91 -4.76
C PHE A 94 38.07 -10.89 -4.13
N HIS A 95 37.14 -11.45 -4.92
CA HIS A 95 36.24 -12.50 -4.44
C HIS A 95 36.98 -13.82 -4.14
N GLU A 96 38.00 -14.16 -4.91
CA GLU A 96 38.91 -15.28 -4.63
C GLU A 96 39.70 -15.05 -3.34
N TYR A 97 40.27 -13.85 -3.17
CA TYR A 97 40.95 -13.43 -1.94
C TYR A 97 40.05 -13.56 -0.70
N ARG A 98 38.78 -13.12 -0.78
CA ARG A 98 37.79 -13.32 0.29
C ARG A 98 37.59 -14.80 0.64
N THR A 99 37.63 -15.69 -0.36
CA THR A 99 37.54 -17.14 -0.14
C THR A 99 38.76 -17.66 0.63
N GLN A 100 39.95 -17.15 0.32
CA GLN A 100 41.16 -17.47 1.07
C GLN A 100 41.07 -16.98 2.53
N LEU A 101 40.60 -15.75 2.77
CA LEU A 101 40.36 -15.23 4.13
C LEU A 101 39.36 -16.07 4.92
N ARG A 102 38.27 -16.52 4.29
CA ARG A 102 37.30 -17.44 4.92
C ARG A 102 37.94 -18.75 5.35
N SER A 103 38.88 -19.27 4.56
CA SER A 103 39.61 -20.50 4.90
C SER A 103 40.47 -20.37 6.16
N LEU A 104 40.93 -19.16 6.51
CA LEU A 104 41.61 -18.88 7.79
C LEU A 104 40.64 -18.88 8.97
N ILE A 105 39.45 -18.32 8.76
CA ILE A 105 38.44 -18.15 9.80
C ILE A 105 37.75 -19.48 10.13
N ASN A 106 37.47 -20.32 9.13
CA ASN A 106 36.66 -21.54 9.29
C ASN A 106 37.17 -22.50 10.39
N PRO A 107 38.47 -22.88 10.43
CA PRO A 107 38.97 -23.74 11.52
C PRO A 107 38.78 -23.11 12.90
N ILE A 108 38.93 -21.78 13.00
CA ILE A 108 38.77 -21.03 14.24
C ILE A 108 37.30 -21.02 14.66
N GLY A 109 36.40 -20.60 13.77
CA GLY A 109 34.98 -20.44 14.06
C GLY A 109 34.25 -21.76 14.31
N THR A 110 34.65 -22.85 13.66
CA THR A 110 34.10 -24.19 13.93
C THR A 110 34.33 -24.65 15.36
N ARG A 111 35.47 -24.28 15.97
CA ARG A 111 35.81 -24.66 17.35
C ARG A 111 35.45 -23.58 18.37
N ARG A 112 35.54 -22.31 17.98
CA ARG A 112 35.40 -21.13 18.84
C ARG A 112 34.52 -20.08 18.15
N PRO A 113 33.21 -20.34 18.01
CA PRO A 113 32.29 -19.46 17.27
C PRO A 113 32.27 -18.03 17.84
N GLN A 114 32.52 -17.86 19.13
CA GLN A 114 32.56 -16.55 19.79
C GLN A 114 33.54 -15.56 19.15
N LEU A 115 34.67 -16.03 18.63
CA LEU A 115 35.70 -15.17 18.05
C LEU A 115 35.27 -14.58 16.71
N VAL A 116 34.29 -15.20 16.04
CA VAL A 116 33.76 -14.78 14.74
C VAL A 116 32.45 -14.03 14.91
N VAL A 117 31.54 -14.54 15.76
CA VAL A 117 30.20 -13.97 15.93
C VAL A 117 30.24 -12.57 16.53
N GLU A 118 31.04 -12.33 17.57
CA GLU A 118 31.09 -11.03 18.25
C GLU A 118 31.56 -9.88 17.32
N PRO A 119 32.64 -10.01 16.53
CA PRO A 119 33.01 -8.98 15.56
C PRO A 119 31.97 -8.77 14.45
N VAL A 120 31.34 -9.85 13.95
CA VAL A 120 30.32 -9.74 12.89
C VAL A 120 29.05 -9.05 13.42
N GLU A 121 28.67 -9.29 14.67
CA GLU A 121 27.60 -8.55 15.36
C GLU A 121 27.88 -7.04 15.39
N GLN A 122 29.12 -6.62 15.65
CA GLN A 122 29.47 -5.20 15.62
C GLN A 122 29.30 -4.59 14.23
N MET A 123 29.65 -5.34 13.16
CA MET A 123 29.44 -4.89 11.78
C MET A 123 27.94 -4.76 11.45
N VAL A 124 27.12 -5.74 11.84
CA VAL A 124 25.66 -5.68 11.64
C VAL A 124 25.04 -4.53 12.46
N ALA A 125 25.52 -4.29 13.68
CA ALA A 125 25.08 -3.17 14.51
C ALA A 125 25.40 -1.80 13.88
N GLN A 126 26.52 -1.68 13.16
CA GLN A 126 26.83 -0.46 12.39
C GLN A 126 25.87 -0.24 11.23
N VAL A 127 25.48 -1.31 10.52
CA VAL A 127 24.45 -1.24 9.46
C VAL A 127 23.11 -0.82 10.04
N LEU A 128 22.73 -1.36 11.19
CA LEU A 128 21.49 -0.99 11.91
C LEU A 128 21.46 0.48 12.33
N SER A 129 22.56 1.02 12.86
CA SER A 129 22.61 2.39 13.36
C SER A 129 22.72 3.44 12.25
N SER A 130 23.40 3.11 11.16
CA SER A 130 23.72 4.06 10.08
C SER A 130 22.75 3.97 8.90
N GLY A 131 22.08 2.83 8.69
CA GLY A 131 21.05 2.65 7.67
C GLY A 131 21.47 3.14 6.28
N LYS A 132 20.76 4.16 5.76
CA LYS A 132 21.00 4.73 4.40
C LYS A 132 22.27 5.57 4.27
N THR A 133 22.87 6.05 5.36
CA THR A 133 24.08 6.90 5.31
C THR A 133 25.37 6.09 5.32
N MET A 134 25.30 4.78 5.55
CA MET A 134 26.46 3.90 5.57
C MET A 134 27.09 3.75 4.18
N ASN A 135 28.41 3.62 4.15
CA ASN A 135 29.16 3.34 2.93
C ASN A 135 28.69 2.01 2.32
N ILE A 136 28.35 2.04 1.03
CA ILE A 136 27.81 0.87 0.32
C ILE A 136 28.77 -0.32 0.32
N ARG A 137 30.09 -0.10 0.29
CA ARG A 137 31.11 -1.16 0.39
C ARG A 137 31.10 -1.86 1.75
N GLN A 138 30.81 -1.13 2.83
CA GLN A 138 30.68 -1.73 4.16
C GLN A 138 29.39 -2.53 4.28
N VAL A 139 28.29 -2.05 3.70
CA VAL A 139 27.03 -2.80 3.64
C VAL A 139 27.22 -4.08 2.82
N GLU A 140 27.85 -3.99 1.64
CA GLU A 140 28.20 -5.13 0.78
C GLU A 140 29.05 -6.16 1.52
N ALA A 141 30.14 -5.72 2.17
CA ALA A 141 31.02 -6.63 2.89
C ALA A 141 30.29 -7.33 4.04
N THR A 142 29.44 -6.59 4.77
CA THR A 142 28.66 -7.14 5.88
C THR A 142 27.64 -8.18 5.40
N ILE A 143 26.93 -7.92 4.30
CA ILE A 143 25.93 -8.87 3.76
C ILE A 143 26.57 -10.11 3.14
N GLN A 144 27.75 -9.97 2.56
CA GLN A 144 28.55 -11.09 2.06
C GLN A 144 29.16 -11.93 3.18
N LEU A 145 29.60 -11.29 4.28
CA LEU A 145 30.09 -11.98 5.48
C LEU A 145 28.97 -12.77 6.15
N VAL A 146 27.81 -12.15 6.35
CA VAL A 146 26.64 -12.81 6.93
C VAL A 146 26.21 -13.99 6.08
N TYR A 147 26.18 -13.85 4.75
CA TYR A 147 25.94 -14.98 3.84
C TYR A 147 26.93 -16.13 4.09
N SER A 148 28.20 -15.80 4.26
CA SER A 148 29.29 -16.77 4.43
C SER A 148 29.41 -17.36 5.84
N LEU A 149 28.59 -16.93 6.82
CA LEU A 149 28.70 -17.42 8.20
C LEU A 149 28.57 -18.94 8.29
N ALA A 150 27.70 -19.55 7.47
CA ALA A 150 27.53 -21.00 7.41
C ALA A 150 28.79 -21.77 7.00
N ASP A 151 29.74 -21.08 6.36
CA ASP A 151 31.02 -21.63 5.92
C ASP A 151 32.15 -21.35 6.94
N MET A 152 31.87 -20.55 7.99
CA MET A 152 32.86 -20.11 9.00
C MET A 152 32.63 -20.67 10.41
N ILE A 153 31.37 -20.97 10.75
CA ILE A 153 30.97 -21.52 12.06
C ILE A 153 30.19 -22.84 11.85
N PRO A 154 29.90 -23.62 12.91
CA PRO A 154 29.17 -24.89 12.75
C PRO A 154 27.88 -24.72 11.94
N ALA A 155 27.79 -25.42 10.80
CA ALA A 155 26.73 -25.24 9.81
C ALA A 155 25.30 -25.53 10.34
N ASN A 156 25.18 -26.20 11.48
CA ASN A 156 23.90 -26.45 12.13
C ASN A 156 23.32 -25.22 12.86
N PHE A 157 24.08 -24.14 13.04
CA PHE A 157 23.65 -22.94 13.78
C PHE A 157 22.24 -22.40 13.44
N PRO A 158 21.73 -22.47 12.18
CA PRO A 158 20.37 -22.02 11.88
C PRO A 158 19.27 -22.92 12.47
N ASN A 159 19.59 -24.18 12.79
CA ASN A 159 18.67 -25.14 13.42
C ASN A 159 18.84 -25.18 14.96
N THR A 160 19.88 -24.55 15.48
CA THR A 160 20.36 -24.64 16.88
C THR A 160 19.59 -23.73 17.85
N ALA A 161 18.49 -23.10 17.42
CA ALA A 161 17.64 -22.26 18.28
C ALA A 161 17.05 -23.00 19.51
N LYS A 162 17.24 -24.31 19.62
CA LYS A 162 16.84 -25.16 20.76
C LYS A 162 18.01 -25.63 21.66
N ASP A 163 19.27 -25.39 21.27
CA ASP A 163 20.44 -25.81 22.05
C ASP A 163 20.96 -24.68 22.96
N LYS A 164 21.71 -25.08 24.00
CA LYS A 164 22.26 -24.20 25.04
C LYS A 164 23.50 -23.37 24.61
N ASP A 165 23.94 -23.44 23.35
CA ASP A 165 25.08 -22.66 22.89
C ASP A 165 24.67 -21.22 22.53
N VAL A 166 24.95 -20.31 23.46
CA VAL A 166 24.62 -18.88 23.36
C VAL A 166 25.16 -18.25 22.07
N TRP A 167 26.32 -18.68 21.57
CA TRP A 167 26.95 -18.06 20.41
C TRP A 167 26.30 -18.46 19.10
N LEU A 168 25.81 -19.69 18.99
CA LEU A 168 25.09 -20.15 17.79
C LEU A 168 23.69 -19.52 17.71
N VAL A 169 23.03 -19.31 18.86
CA VAL A 169 21.77 -18.56 18.93
C VAL A 169 21.97 -17.11 18.50
N ARG A 170 23.02 -16.45 18.99
CA ARG A 170 23.40 -15.09 18.56
C ARG A 170 23.70 -15.02 17.06
N ALA A 171 24.47 -15.98 16.54
CA ALA A 171 24.75 -16.07 15.12
C ALA A 171 23.49 -16.21 14.25
N ALA A 172 22.49 -16.97 14.71
CA ALA A 172 21.21 -17.14 14.02
C ALA A 172 20.37 -15.84 13.95
N GLN A 173 20.61 -14.87 14.84
CA GLN A 173 19.92 -13.58 14.80
C GLN A 173 20.55 -12.60 13.79
N LEU A 174 21.82 -12.80 13.42
CA LEU A 174 22.55 -11.90 12.53
C LEU A 174 21.92 -11.74 11.14
N PRO A 175 21.56 -12.83 10.42
CA PRO A 175 20.88 -12.69 9.14
C PRO A 175 19.56 -11.92 9.25
N LEU A 176 18.78 -12.16 10.30
CA LEU A 176 17.49 -11.51 10.49
C LEU A 176 17.63 -10.01 10.77
N ALA A 177 18.55 -9.66 11.66
CA ALA A 177 18.85 -8.27 12.00
C ALA A 177 19.39 -7.51 10.78
N LEU A 178 20.25 -8.15 9.99
CA LEU A 178 20.78 -7.55 8.77
C LEU A 178 19.69 -7.34 7.70
N LEU A 179 18.83 -8.35 7.46
CA LEU A 179 17.74 -8.24 6.49
C LEU A 179 16.70 -7.18 6.88
N ASP A 180 16.50 -6.89 8.17
CA ASP A 180 15.65 -5.76 8.61
C ASP A 180 16.34 -4.40 8.40
N ALA A 181 17.68 -4.37 8.47
CA ALA A 181 18.48 -3.14 8.40
C ALA A 181 18.79 -2.65 6.99
N VAL A 182 19.05 -3.57 6.04
CA VAL A 182 19.57 -3.20 4.71
C VAL A 182 18.51 -2.45 3.91
N PRO A 183 18.76 -1.17 3.54
CA PRO A 183 17.84 -0.44 2.69
C PRO A 183 17.96 -0.94 1.25
N LEU A 184 16.87 -1.44 0.68
CA LEU A 184 16.76 -1.74 -0.75
C LEU A 184 16.42 -0.47 -1.53
N ASP A 185 17.36 0.50 -1.53
CA ASP A 185 17.19 1.84 -2.08
C ASP A 185 17.75 2.02 -3.50
N GLY A 186 18.38 0.99 -4.06
CA GLY A 186 18.90 1.00 -5.43
C GLY A 186 20.35 1.50 -5.54
N ARG A 187 21.05 1.70 -4.41
CA ARG A 187 22.45 2.16 -4.41
C ARG A 187 23.45 1.15 -4.99
N SER A 188 23.16 -0.15 -4.91
CA SER A 188 23.97 -1.22 -5.51
C SER A 188 23.09 -2.39 -5.89
N LYS A 189 23.30 -2.93 -7.09
CA LYS A 189 22.63 -4.14 -7.57
C LYS A 189 23.13 -5.37 -6.81
N GLN A 190 24.44 -5.45 -6.58
CA GLN A 190 25.07 -6.58 -5.91
C GLN A 190 24.56 -6.74 -4.48
N VAL A 191 24.41 -5.65 -3.72
CA VAL A 191 23.83 -5.68 -2.37
C VAL A 191 22.40 -6.22 -2.38
N HIS A 192 21.60 -5.87 -3.39
CA HIS A 192 20.23 -6.38 -3.50
C HIS A 192 20.19 -7.87 -3.87
N ILE A 193 21.06 -8.32 -4.77
CA ILE A 193 21.20 -9.75 -5.10
C ILE A 193 21.58 -10.51 -3.84
N GLN A 194 22.61 -10.04 -3.12
CA GLN A 194 23.09 -10.67 -1.91
C GLN A 194 22.04 -10.69 -0.80
N TYR A 195 21.17 -9.67 -0.73
CA TYR A 195 20.02 -9.67 0.16
C TYR A 195 19.10 -10.85 -0.10
N PHE A 196 18.71 -11.08 -1.36
CA PHE A 196 17.84 -12.21 -1.70
C PHE A 196 18.56 -13.56 -1.56
N GLU A 197 19.86 -13.63 -1.86
CA GLU A 197 20.64 -14.85 -1.60
C GLU A 197 20.69 -15.21 -0.11
N ASN A 198 20.84 -14.21 0.77
CA ASN A 198 20.74 -14.41 2.21
C ASN A 198 19.35 -14.90 2.63
N VAL A 199 18.28 -14.35 2.05
CA VAL A 199 16.92 -14.83 2.30
C VAL A 199 16.78 -16.30 1.93
N CYS A 200 17.28 -16.70 0.76
CA CYS A 200 17.23 -18.10 0.29
C CYS A 200 18.09 -19.02 1.17
N ARG A 201 19.33 -18.62 1.50
CA ARG A 201 20.24 -19.43 2.32
C ARG A 201 19.72 -19.62 3.75
N TYR A 202 19.04 -18.62 4.30
CA TYR A 202 18.53 -18.61 5.68
C TYR A 202 17.00 -18.73 5.77
N GLU A 203 16.35 -19.38 4.80
CA GLU A 203 14.88 -19.46 4.70
C GLU A 203 14.20 -19.95 5.99
N LYS A 204 14.82 -20.90 6.71
CA LYS A 204 14.30 -21.47 7.95
C LYS A 204 14.24 -20.45 9.08
N LEU A 205 15.24 -19.58 9.16
CA LEU A 205 15.30 -18.48 10.14
C LEU A 205 14.32 -17.37 9.73
N VAL A 206 14.24 -17.06 8.44
CA VAL A 206 13.30 -16.06 7.92
C VAL A 206 11.85 -16.50 8.18
N GLY A 207 11.54 -17.78 8.02
CA GLY A 207 10.23 -18.36 8.29
C GLY A 207 9.79 -18.27 9.75
N THR A 208 10.74 -18.25 10.69
CA THR A 208 10.49 -18.08 12.14
C THR A 208 10.66 -16.63 12.62
N SER A 209 11.11 -15.73 11.75
CA SER A 209 11.37 -14.33 12.11
C SER A 209 10.09 -13.55 12.42
N PRO A 210 10.12 -12.61 13.37
CA PRO A 210 8.95 -11.78 13.68
C PRO A 210 8.62 -10.85 12.50
N ASN A 211 7.51 -11.16 11.82
CA ASN A 211 6.68 -10.40 10.86
C ASN A 211 7.35 -9.48 9.81
N LYS A 212 8.30 -8.60 10.15
CA LYS A 212 8.79 -7.53 9.26
C LYS A 212 9.53 -8.04 8.03
N VAL A 213 10.51 -8.93 8.19
CA VAL A 213 11.33 -9.44 7.07
C VAL A 213 10.47 -10.28 6.13
N ARG A 214 9.67 -11.20 6.67
CA ARG A 214 8.73 -12.04 5.91
C ARG A 214 7.72 -11.20 5.11
N SER A 215 7.07 -10.23 5.75
CA SER A 215 6.13 -9.33 5.08
C SER A 215 6.80 -8.44 4.04
N ARG A 216 8.04 -8.01 4.31
CA ARG A 216 8.84 -7.24 3.35
C ARG A 216 9.15 -8.05 2.10
N ILE A 217 9.53 -9.32 2.25
CA ILE A 217 9.79 -10.23 1.13
C ILE A 217 8.52 -10.45 0.30
N ALA A 218 7.38 -10.75 0.94
CA ALA A 218 6.11 -10.95 0.25
C ALA A 218 5.69 -9.70 -0.56
N TYR A 219 5.85 -8.51 0.04
CA TYR A 219 5.60 -7.24 -0.63
C TYR A 219 6.55 -6.98 -1.82
N LEU A 220 7.84 -7.21 -1.63
CA LEU A 220 8.85 -7.03 -2.69
C LEU A 220 8.62 -7.99 -3.84
N PHE A 221 8.21 -9.23 -3.54
CA PHE A 221 7.88 -10.21 -4.56
C PHE A 221 6.69 -9.77 -5.42
N VAL A 222 5.62 -9.21 -4.82
CA VAL A 222 4.53 -8.57 -5.59
C VAL A 222 5.04 -7.44 -6.47
N ARG A 223 5.92 -6.58 -5.94
CA ARG A 223 6.47 -5.46 -6.71
C ARG A 223 7.32 -5.95 -7.88
N PHE A 224 8.17 -6.96 -7.65
CA PHE A 224 8.99 -7.59 -8.68
C PHE A 224 8.13 -8.20 -9.78
N VAL A 225 7.14 -9.01 -9.44
CA VAL A 225 6.24 -9.65 -10.41
C VAL A 225 5.51 -8.60 -11.25
N LYS A 226 5.01 -7.52 -10.62
CA LYS A 226 4.33 -6.44 -11.36
C LYS A 226 5.26 -5.68 -12.30
N ALA A 227 6.50 -5.44 -11.89
CA ALA A 227 7.50 -4.76 -12.71
C ALA A 227 7.98 -5.64 -13.88
N GLN A 228 8.12 -6.94 -13.65
CA GLN A 228 8.68 -7.91 -14.60
C GLN A 228 7.63 -8.81 -15.26
N LYS A 229 6.35 -8.42 -15.22
CA LYS A 229 5.22 -9.23 -15.71
C LYS A 229 5.36 -9.70 -17.17
N GLN A 230 6.04 -8.92 -18.02
CA GLN A 230 6.33 -9.29 -19.41
C GLN A 230 7.43 -10.35 -19.50
N ALA A 231 8.53 -10.18 -18.75
CA ALA A 231 9.64 -11.13 -18.71
C ALA A 231 9.24 -12.47 -18.08
N LEU A 232 8.34 -12.44 -17.08
CA LEU A 232 7.84 -13.64 -16.40
C LEU A 232 6.75 -14.38 -17.20
N SER A 233 6.19 -13.75 -18.23
CA SER A 233 5.06 -14.27 -19.02
C SER A 233 5.27 -15.71 -19.55
N PRO A 234 6.46 -16.10 -20.05
CA PRO A 234 6.72 -17.47 -20.52
C PRO A 234 6.80 -18.53 -19.42
N HIS A 235 7.07 -18.13 -18.18
CA HIS A 235 7.34 -19.04 -17.06
C HIS A 235 6.12 -19.31 -16.16
N VAL A 236 4.96 -18.72 -16.50
CA VAL A 236 3.77 -18.76 -15.64
C VAL A 236 3.27 -20.17 -15.38
N SER A 237 3.32 -21.07 -16.37
CA SER A 237 2.90 -22.47 -16.24
C SER A 237 3.74 -23.27 -15.24
N GLU A 238 4.97 -22.83 -14.97
CA GLU A 238 5.84 -23.43 -13.95
C GLU A 238 5.68 -22.74 -12.59
N MET A 239 5.50 -21.41 -12.59
CA MET A 239 5.44 -20.62 -11.36
C MET A 239 4.12 -20.81 -10.60
N VAL A 240 2.97 -20.81 -11.29
CA VAL A 240 1.65 -20.90 -10.65
C VAL A 240 1.50 -22.20 -9.84
N PRO A 241 1.85 -23.40 -10.37
CA PRO A 241 1.79 -24.64 -9.60
C PRO A 241 2.70 -24.67 -8.37
N ARG A 242 3.81 -23.92 -8.36
CA ARG A 242 4.71 -23.82 -7.19
C ARG A 242 4.11 -22.92 -6.09
N ILE A 243 3.29 -21.93 -6.46
CA ILE A 243 2.63 -21.03 -5.51
C ILE A 243 1.34 -21.65 -4.97
N ALA A 244 0.62 -22.43 -5.77
CA ALA A 244 -0.70 -22.98 -5.42
C ALA A 244 -0.75 -23.73 -4.06
N PRO A 245 0.22 -24.59 -3.68
CA PRO A 245 0.22 -25.27 -2.38
C PRO A 245 0.25 -24.32 -1.18
N ILE A 246 0.86 -23.14 -1.34
CA ILE A 246 0.97 -22.12 -0.29
C ILE A 246 -0.37 -21.40 -0.09
N LEU A 247 -1.20 -21.35 -1.14
CA LEU A 247 -2.52 -20.71 -1.15
C LEU A 247 -3.67 -21.68 -0.82
N ALA A 248 -3.42 -22.99 -0.84
CA ALA A 248 -4.46 -24.01 -0.65
C ALA A 248 -5.21 -23.86 0.70
N PRO A 249 -6.49 -24.24 0.79
CA PRO A 249 -7.23 -24.24 2.06
C PRO A 249 -6.52 -25.12 3.11
N GLY A 250 -6.34 -24.60 4.33
CA GLY A 250 -5.68 -25.35 5.40
C GLY A 250 -4.16 -25.52 5.25
N ALA A 251 -3.52 -24.87 4.27
CA ALA A 251 -2.07 -24.91 4.12
C ALA A 251 -1.37 -24.39 5.38
N VAL A 252 -0.51 -25.22 5.98
CA VAL A 252 0.38 -24.81 7.06
C VAL A 252 1.52 -24.03 6.43
N THR A 253 1.36 -22.71 6.35
CA THR A 253 2.36 -21.80 5.80
C THR A 253 2.95 -20.92 6.89
N PRO A 254 4.26 -20.62 6.85
CA PRO A 254 4.87 -19.66 7.75
C PRO A 254 4.41 -18.22 7.48
N LEU A 255 3.62 -17.97 6.42
CA LEU A 255 3.12 -16.65 6.03
C LEU A 255 1.94 -16.19 6.87
N SER A 256 1.92 -14.90 7.22
CA SER A 256 0.74 -14.29 7.82
C SER A 256 -0.43 -14.26 6.82
N PRO A 257 -1.68 -14.12 7.29
CA PRO A 257 -2.83 -13.93 6.42
C PRO A 257 -2.71 -12.72 5.47
N GLU A 258 -2.06 -11.64 5.91
CA GLU A 258 -1.78 -10.46 5.07
C GLU A 258 -0.73 -10.77 3.99
N ASP A 259 0.32 -11.51 4.34
CA ASP A 259 1.39 -11.91 3.43
C ASP A 259 0.87 -12.85 2.34
N GLN A 260 -0.05 -13.77 2.69
CA GLN A 260 -0.76 -14.60 1.71
C GLN A 260 -1.57 -13.76 0.73
N GLY A 261 -2.12 -12.62 1.17
CA GLY A 261 -2.82 -11.67 0.30
C GLY A 261 -1.93 -11.11 -0.81
N PHE A 262 -0.63 -10.92 -0.56
CA PHE A 262 0.34 -10.57 -1.59
C PHE A 262 0.54 -11.70 -2.59
N LEU A 263 0.59 -12.96 -2.14
CA LEU A 263 0.70 -14.09 -3.05
C LEU A 263 -0.53 -14.27 -3.95
N PHE A 264 -1.75 -14.07 -3.44
CA PHE A 264 -2.94 -14.02 -4.29
C PHE A 264 -2.81 -12.94 -5.38
N GLU A 265 -2.31 -11.76 -5.04
CA GLU A 265 -2.07 -10.67 -5.98
C GLU A 265 -0.98 -11.02 -7.01
N VAL A 266 0.10 -11.71 -6.60
CA VAL A 266 1.13 -12.26 -7.50
C VAL A 266 0.51 -13.24 -8.49
N THR A 267 -0.18 -14.26 -7.99
CA THR A 267 -0.69 -15.34 -8.83
C THR A 267 -1.69 -14.79 -9.84
N ALA A 268 -2.60 -13.90 -9.41
CA ALA A 268 -3.50 -13.22 -10.34
C ALA A 268 -2.75 -12.39 -11.40
N THR A 269 -1.69 -11.67 -11.01
CA THR A 269 -0.88 -10.89 -11.96
C THR A 269 -0.19 -11.80 -12.98
N LEU A 270 0.39 -12.92 -12.54
CA LEU A 270 1.02 -13.90 -13.41
C LEU A 270 0.00 -14.52 -14.38
N ILE A 271 -1.20 -14.89 -13.92
CA ILE A 271 -2.23 -15.47 -14.79
C ILE A 271 -2.70 -14.47 -15.85
N VAL A 272 -2.99 -13.22 -15.47
CA VAL A 272 -3.50 -12.20 -16.39
C VAL A 272 -2.48 -11.87 -17.48
N PHE A 273 -1.23 -11.64 -17.10
CA PHE A 273 -0.15 -11.22 -18.04
C PHE A 273 0.67 -12.38 -18.60
N GLY A 274 0.38 -13.62 -18.19
CA GLY A 274 1.03 -14.83 -18.67
C GLY A 274 0.64 -15.22 -20.08
N ASN A 275 1.57 -15.89 -20.76
CA ASN A 275 1.35 -16.49 -22.08
C ASN A 275 0.61 -17.83 -21.92
N LEU A 276 -0.64 -17.74 -21.48
CA LEU A 276 -1.54 -18.88 -21.25
C LEU A 276 -2.74 -18.77 -22.18
N GLU A 277 -3.28 -19.92 -22.59
CA GLU A 277 -4.53 -19.95 -23.34
C GLU A 277 -5.70 -19.46 -22.47
N PRO A 278 -6.74 -18.84 -23.06
CA PRO A 278 -7.88 -18.32 -22.30
C PRO A 278 -8.56 -19.37 -21.39
N GLN A 279 -8.64 -20.63 -21.85
CA GLN A 279 -9.20 -21.73 -21.06
C GLN A 279 -8.37 -22.05 -19.82
N GLN A 280 -7.04 -22.08 -19.96
CA GLN A 280 -6.11 -22.31 -18.85
C GLN A 280 -6.18 -21.17 -17.83
N LYS A 281 -6.22 -19.91 -18.29
CA LYS A 281 -6.39 -18.75 -17.41
C LYS A 281 -7.68 -18.84 -16.59
N ARG A 282 -8.78 -19.21 -17.25
CA ARG A 282 -10.08 -19.41 -16.59
C ARG A 282 -10.00 -20.50 -15.53
N GLN A 283 -9.41 -21.65 -15.85
CA GLN A 283 -9.24 -22.76 -14.89
C GLN A 283 -8.46 -22.32 -13.64
N PHE A 284 -7.33 -21.62 -13.81
CA PHE A 284 -6.56 -21.12 -12.66
C PHE A 284 -7.37 -20.13 -11.81
N PHE A 285 -8.18 -19.27 -12.43
CA PHE A 285 -9.06 -18.37 -11.68
C PHE A 285 -10.20 -19.11 -10.97
N GLU A 286 -10.77 -20.16 -11.58
CA GLU A 286 -11.78 -21.02 -10.95
C GLU A 286 -11.23 -21.68 -9.69
N GLU A 287 -10.00 -22.22 -9.75
CA GLU A 287 -9.33 -22.84 -8.60
C GLU A 287 -9.00 -21.83 -7.49
N LEU A 288 -8.47 -20.65 -7.85
CA LEU A 288 -8.12 -19.60 -6.89
C LEU A 288 -9.35 -18.99 -6.20
N ILE A 289 -10.39 -18.68 -6.98
CA ILE A 289 -11.64 -18.13 -6.44
C ILE A 289 -12.37 -19.21 -5.64
N GLY A 290 -12.36 -20.46 -6.10
CA GLY A 290 -12.89 -21.61 -5.35
C GLY A 290 -12.19 -21.82 -4.01
N THR A 291 -10.88 -21.59 -3.95
CA THR A 291 -10.10 -21.61 -2.70
C THR A 291 -10.58 -20.54 -1.72
N VAL A 292 -10.78 -19.31 -2.19
CA VAL A 292 -11.31 -18.20 -1.37
C VAL A 292 -12.75 -18.49 -0.92
N ALA A 293 -13.60 -19.00 -1.81
CA ALA A 293 -14.99 -19.37 -1.51
C ALA A 293 -15.06 -20.43 -0.40
N THR A 294 -14.26 -21.48 -0.53
CA THR A 294 -14.19 -22.59 0.43
C THR A 294 -13.74 -22.08 1.80
N ARG A 295 -12.67 -21.28 1.84
CA ARG A 295 -12.17 -20.67 3.09
C ARG A 295 -13.23 -19.79 3.76
N PHE A 296 -13.98 -19.03 2.98
CA PHE A 296 -15.04 -18.16 3.50
C PHE A 296 -16.20 -18.98 4.08
N GLN A 297 -16.68 -20.00 3.36
CA GLN A 297 -17.75 -20.88 3.83
C GLN A 297 -17.37 -21.62 5.12
N GLN A 298 -16.14 -22.15 5.20
CA GLN A 298 -15.62 -22.79 6.40
C GLN A 298 -15.54 -21.80 7.57
N GLY A 299 -14.98 -20.61 7.36
CA GLY A 299 -14.91 -19.57 8.40
C GLY A 299 -16.29 -19.11 8.89
N MET A 300 -17.31 -19.13 8.02
CA MET A 300 -18.70 -18.81 8.43
C MET A 300 -19.29 -19.89 9.32
N LEU A 301 -19.01 -21.17 9.07
CA LEU A 301 -19.42 -22.27 9.93
C LEU A 301 -18.73 -22.18 11.30
N GLU A 302 -17.42 -21.89 11.31
CA GLU A 302 -16.66 -21.68 12.54
C GLU A 302 -17.19 -20.48 13.35
N LEU A 303 -17.52 -19.37 12.69
CA LEU A 303 -18.12 -18.21 13.34
C LEU A 303 -19.47 -18.55 13.98
N GLN A 304 -20.32 -19.33 13.31
CA GLN A 304 -21.59 -19.78 13.86
C GLN A 304 -21.39 -20.67 15.09
N ALA A 305 -20.44 -21.61 15.04
CA ALA A 305 -20.09 -22.45 16.18
C ALA A 305 -19.54 -21.63 17.37
N ALA A 306 -18.63 -20.68 17.12
CA ALA A 306 -18.08 -19.80 18.15
C ALA A 306 -19.16 -18.92 18.80
N ARG A 307 -20.13 -18.43 18.00
CA ARG A 307 -21.30 -17.69 18.51
C ARG A 307 -22.21 -18.55 19.39
N GLN A 308 -22.39 -19.83 19.07
CA GLN A 308 -23.15 -20.77 19.90
C GLN A 308 -22.44 -21.06 21.23
N GLN A 309 -21.11 -21.13 21.22
CA GLN A 309 -20.30 -21.33 22.43
C GLN A 309 -20.19 -20.05 23.28
N GLY A 310 -20.42 -18.87 22.68
CA GLY A 310 -20.46 -17.59 23.39
C GLY A 310 -19.09 -17.07 23.82
N ILE A 311 -18.00 -17.52 23.19
CA ILE A 311 -16.62 -17.13 23.53
C ILE A 311 -16.22 -15.90 22.68
N PRO A 312 -16.12 -14.68 23.25
CA PRO A 312 -15.92 -13.45 22.46
C PRO A 312 -14.60 -13.40 21.68
N GLU A 313 -13.53 -13.98 22.24
CA GLU A 313 -12.22 -14.03 21.59
C GLU A 313 -12.24 -14.88 20.31
N GLU A 314 -12.94 -16.01 20.34
CA GLU A 314 -13.08 -16.88 19.17
C GLU A 314 -13.95 -16.25 18.08
N ILE A 315 -15.02 -15.56 18.48
CA ILE A 315 -15.86 -14.79 17.56
C ILE A 315 -15.01 -13.73 16.85
N THR A 316 -14.26 -12.92 17.61
CA THR A 316 -13.40 -11.86 17.06
C THR A 316 -12.32 -12.42 16.13
N ARG A 317 -11.73 -13.57 16.48
CA ARG A 317 -10.76 -14.28 15.64
C ARG A 317 -11.39 -14.73 14.32
N CYS A 318 -12.60 -15.31 14.35
CA CYS A 318 -13.31 -15.74 13.16
C CYS A 318 -13.71 -14.54 12.27
N GLU A 319 -14.18 -13.43 12.87
CA GLU A 319 -14.52 -12.20 12.14
C GLU A 319 -13.29 -11.60 11.44
N THR A 320 -12.13 -11.58 12.11
CA THR A 320 -10.85 -11.14 11.54
C THR A 320 -10.37 -12.06 10.42
N SER A 321 -10.57 -13.38 10.58
CA SER A 321 -10.24 -14.36 9.53
C SER A 321 -11.10 -14.15 8.28
N LEU A 322 -12.42 -14.00 8.46
CA LEU A 322 -13.37 -13.80 7.36
C LEU A 322 -13.13 -12.49 6.60
N THR A 323 -12.86 -11.39 7.30
CA THR A 323 -12.50 -10.11 6.66
C THR A 323 -11.21 -10.25 5.85
N THR A 324 -10.23 -10.98 6.36
CA THR A 324 -8.99 -11.28 5.63
C THR A 324 -9.27 -12.09 4.36
N VAL A 325 -10.14 -13.11 4.41
CA VAL A 325 -10.52 -13.90 3.23
C VAL A 325 -11.22 -13.04 2.17
N VAL A 326 -12.14 -12.15 2.55
CA VAL A 326 -12.76 -11.20 1.60
C VAL A 326 -11.70 -10.26 1.01
N SER A 327 -10.72 -9.83 1.81
CA SER A 327 -9.61 -9.00 1.33
C SER A 327 -8.75 -9.73 0.28
N HIS A 328 -8.61 -11.06 0.35
CA HIS A 328 -7.90 -11.85 -0.66
C HIS A 328 -8.61 -11.82 -2.02
N ALA A 329 -9.94 -11.84 -2.06
CA ALA A 329 -10.69 -11.62 -3.30
C ALA A 329 -10.44 -10.23 -3.89
N SER A 330 -10.37 -9.20 -3.03
CA SER A 330 -9.99 -7.84 -3.46
C SER A 330 -8.57 -7.80 -4.03
N ARG A 331 -7.62 -8.52 -3.42
CA ARG A 331 -6.23 -8.69 -3.90
C ARG A 331 -6.16 -9.37 -5.26
N LEU A 332 -6.91 -10.45 -5.47
CA LEU A 332 -7.03 -11.12 -6.78
C LEU A 332 -7.48 -10.15 -7.88
N SER A 333 -8.47 -9.31 -7.58
CA SER A 333 -8.95 -8.33 -8.55
C SER A 333 -7.92 -7.22 -8.89
N LYS A 334 -6.81 -7.10 -8.14
CA LYS A 334 -5.72 -6.12 -8.39
C LYS A 334 -4.91 -6.34 -9.66
N ALA A 335 -4.96 -7.55 -10.22
CA ALA A 335 -4.31 -7.83 -11.49
C ALA A 335 -5.01 -7.13 -12.68
N PHE A 336 -6.30 -6.81 -12.52
CA PHE A 336 -7.13 -6.19 -13.55
C PHE A 336 -7.10 -4.66 -13.46
N SER A 337 -7.32 -4.02 -14.60
CA SER A 337 -7.30 -2.57 -14.76
C SER A 337 -8.39 -2.13 -15.75
N LYS A 338 -8.45 -0.83 -16.08
CA LYS A 338 -9.35 -0.33 -17.13
C LYS A 338 -8.98 -0.88 -18.51
N ASP A 339 -7.69 -1.14 -18.75
CA ASP A 339 -7.19 -1.62 -20.04
C ASP A 339 -7.22 -3.15 -20.16
N VAL A 340 -7.18 -3.84 -19.01
CA VAL A 340 -7.25 -5.31 -18.93
C VAL A 340 -8.41 -5.69 -18.03
N THR A 341 -9.59 -5.84 -18.63
CA THR A 341 -10.86 -6.11 -17.94
C THR A 341 -11.09 -7.60 -17.70
N MET A 342 -11.94 -7.94 -16.73
CA MET A 342 -12.28 -9.34 -16.42
C MET A 342 -13.07 -10.01 -17.57
N ASN A 343 -13.82 -9.24 -18.34
CA ASN A 343 -14.53 -9.73 -19.53
C ASN A 343 -13.53 -10.18 -20.59
N SER A 344 -12.44 -9.42 -20.80
CA SER A 344 -11.38 -9.79 -21.75
C SER A 344 -10.66 -11.10 -21.39
N GLN A 345 -10.72 -11.51 -20.12
CA GLN A 345 -10.10 -12.73 -19.61
C GLN A 345 -11.12 -13.86 -19.31
N SER A 346 -12.39 -13.69 -19.70
CA SER A 346 -13.47 -14.66 -19.47
C SER A 346 -13.60 -15.12 -18.01
N SER A 347 -13.35 -14.22 -17.05
CA SER A 347 -13.36 -14.51 -15.61
C SER A 347 -14.40 -13.68 -14.83
N ALA A 348 -15.19 -12.85 -15.51
CA ALA A 348 -16.11 -11.92 -14.87
C ALA A 348 -17.21 -12.62 -14.05
N ASP A 349 -17.77 -13.71 -14.59
CA ASP A 349 -18.78 -14.52 -13.91
C ASP A 349 -18.27 -15.09 -12.58
N LEU A 350 -17.00 -15.49 -12.51
CA LEU A 350 -16.39 -16.01 -11.28
C LEU A 350 -16.33 -14.94 -10.17
N PHE A 351 -15.94 -13.72 -10.53
CA PHE A 351 -15.91 -12.59 -9.59
C PHE A 351 -17.31 -12.11 -9.17
N MET A 352 -18.29 -12.21 -10.06
CA MET A 352 -19.70 -11.94 -9.75
C MET A 352 -20.27 -12.99 -8.78
N ASN A 353 -19.92 -14.27 -8.98
CA ASN A 353 -20.35 -15.37 -8.12
C ASN A 353 -19.76 -15.26 -6.70
N ILE A 354 -18.46 -14.96 -6.57
CA ILE A 354 -17.85 -14.78 -5.24
C ILE A 354 -18.40 -13.52 -4.53
N LEU A 355 -18.62 -12.41 -5.25
CA LEU A 355 -19.27 -11.24 -4.67
C LEU A 355 -20.67 -11.59 -4.16
N THR A 356 -21.43 -12.36 -4.95
CA THR A 356 -22.76 -12.83 -4.59
C THR A 356 -22.74 -13.66 -3.30
N LEU A 357 -21.79 -14.61 -3.20
CA LEU A 357 -21.59 -15.42 -1.99
C LEU A 357 -21.33 -14.54 -0.75
N PHE A 358 -20.51 -13.50 -0.87
CA PHE A 358 -20.25 -12.58 0.24
C PHE A 358 -21.46 -11.72 0.60
N LEU A 359 -22.20 -11.25 -0.40
CA LEU A 359 -23.43 -10.46 -0.20
C LEU A 359 -24.53 -11.27 0.48
N ASP A 360 -24.61 -12.59 0.25
CA ASP A 360 -25.56 -13.48 0.93
C ASP A 360 -25.34 -13.55 2.44
N GLN A 361 -24.10 -13.39 2.90
CA GLN A 361 -23.76 -13.40 4.32
C GLN A 361 -23.74 -11.99 4.92
N LEU A 362 -23.86 -10.94 4.11
CA LEU A 362 -23.88 -9.55 4.56
C LEU A 362 -25.26 -9.20 5.14
N THR A 363 -25.30 -9.12 6.46
CA THR A 363 -26.47 -8.74 7.27
C THR A 363 -26.03 -7.72 8.33
N PRO A 364 -26.96 -7.00 8.98
CA PRO A 364 -26.61 -6.10 10.08
C PRO A 364 -25.82 -6.79 11.21
N VAL A 365 -26.03 -8.09 11.42
CA VAL A 365 -25.28 -8.91 12.39
C VAL A 365 -23.84 -9.20 11.92
N ASN A 366 -23.61 -9.27 10.61
CA ASN A 366 -22.31 -9.49 10.01
C ASN A 366 -21.74 -8.22 9.35
N ALA A 367 -22.08 -7.05 9.91
CA ALA A 367 -21.67 -5.75 9.37
C ALA A 367 -20.13 -5.57 9.34
N PHE A 368 -19.37 -6.35 10.11
CA PHE A 368 -17.91 -6.38 10.08
C PHE A 368 -17.33 -6.72 8.68
N LEU A 369 -18.10 -7.40 7.82
CA LEU A 369 -17.72 -7.68 6.42
C LEU A 369 -17.89 -6.50 5.46
N LEU A 370 -18.72 -5.52 5.83
CA LEU A 370 -19.22 -4.47 4.94
C LEU A 370 -18.10 -3.74 4.20
N GLU A 371 -17.07 -3.30 4.93
CA GLU A 371 -15.97 -2.51 4.35
C GLU A 371 -15.15 -3.32 3.34
N ASN A 372 -14.81 -4.58 3.65
CA ASN A 372 -14.04 -5.43 2.74
C ASN A 372 -14.83 -5.81 1.49
N ILE A 373 -16.14 -6.09 1.63
CA ILE A 373 -17.02 -6.35 0.48
C ILE A 373 -17.15 -5.07 -0.36
N ARG A 374 -17.27 -3.90 0.27
CA ARG A 374 -17.32 -2.60 -0.44
C ARG A 374 -16.04 -2.32 -1.22
N GLN A 375 -14.87 -2.57 -0.64
CA GLN A 375 -13.60 -2.43 -1.35
C GLN A 375 -13.50 -3.33 -2.58
N LEU A 376 -13.96 -4.59 -2.47
CA LEU A 376 -14.07 -5.49 -3.62
C LEU A 376 -15.03 -4.91 -4.67
N THR A 377 -16.25 -4.52 -4.28
CA THR A 377 -17.25 -3.93 -5.17
C THR A 377 -16.71 -2.71 -5.92
N ASN A 378 -16.04 -1.77 -5.24
CA ASN A 378 -15.42 -0.60 -5.87
C ASN A 378 -14.43 -0.99 -6.98
N ARG A 379 -13.67 -2.07 -6.78
CA ARG A 379 -12.77 -2.61 -7.81
C ARG A 379 -13.52 -3.28 -8.95
N LEU A 380 -14.55 -4.07 -8.65
CA LEU A 380 -15.34 -4.78 -9.66
C LEU A 380 -16.12 -3.83 -10.56
N VAL A 381 -16.64 -2.71 -10.03
CA VAL A 381 -17.24 -1.63 -10.83
C VAL A 381 -16.25 -1.09 -11.88
N VAL A 382 -14.95 -1.07 -11.58
CA VAL A 382 -13.93 -0.66 -12.55
C VAL A 382 -13.64 -1.76 -13.58
N CYS A 383 -13.56 -3.03 -13.17
CA CYS A 383 -12.96 -4.10 -13.97
C CYS A 383 -13.95 -5.02 -14.72
N ILE A 384 -15.22 -5.11 -14.29
CA ILE A 384 -16.27 -5.96 -14.91
C ILE A 384 -17.12 -5.16 -15.91
N GLU A 385 -17.20 -3.85 -15.76
CA GLU A 385 -17.98 -2.96 -16.63
C GLU A 385 -19.49 -3.30 -16.64
N LEU A 386 -20.12 -3.49 -17.81
CA LEU A 386 -21.58 -3.51 -17.93
C LEU A 386 -22.26 -4.69 -17.23
N GLU A 387 -21.59 -5.84 -17.07
CA GLU A 387 -22.21 -7.01 -16.41
C GLU A 387 -22.48 -6.75 -14.93
N MET A 388 -21.69 -5.87 -14.30
CA MET A 388 -21.88 -5.46 -12.91
C MET A 388 -23.25 -4.80 -12.69
N LEU A 389 -23.84 -4.17 -13.73
CA LEU A 389 -25.17 -3.56 -13.66
C LEU A 389 -26.24 -4.53 -13.17
N ARG A 390 -26.10 -5.84 -13.44
CA ARG A 390 -27.05 -6.88 -13.01
C ARG A 390 -27.04 -7.11 -11.49
N LEU A 391 -25.90 -6.91 -10.82
CA LEU A 391 -25.77 -7.10 -9.37
C LEU A 391 -25.92 -5.80 -8.57
N LEU A 392 -25.83 -4.63 -9.22
CA LEU A 392 -25.91 -3.33 -8.53
C LEU A 392 -27.15 -3.16 -7.64
N PRO A 393 -28.38 -3.53 -8.05
CA PRO A 393 -29.55 -3.36 -7.18
C PRO A 393 -29.42 -4.12 -5.87
N ARG A 394 -28.92 -5.35 -5.93
CA ARG A 394 -28.70 -6.21 -4.76
C ARG A 394 -27.58 -5.67 -3.87
N VAL A 395 -26.46 -5.26 -4.47
CA VAL A 395 -25.31 -4.65 -3.75
C VAL A 395 -25.76 -3.41 -2.98
N LEU A 396 -26.42 -2.47 -3.66
CA LEU A 396 -26.82 -1.20 -3.08
C LEU A 396 -27.93 -1.38 -2.03
N GLY A 397 -28.84 -2.32 -2.23
CA GLY A 397 -29.84 -2.71 -1.23
C GLY A 397 -29.16 -3.20 0.06
N LYS A 398 -28.27 -4.19 -0.04
CA LYS A 398 -27.55 -4.74 1.12
C LYS A 398 -26.67 -3.72 1.82
N PHE A 399 -25.98 -2.86 1.08
CA PHE A 399 -25.13 -1.83 1.68
C PHE A 399 -25.97 -0.77 2.37
N SER A 400 -27.12 -0.39 1.80
CA SER A 400 -28.04 0.55 2.44
C SER A 400 -28.64 -0.02 3.73
N GLU A 401 -28.96 -1.32 3.77
CA GLU A 401 -29.46 -2.00 4.99
C GLU A 401 -28.40 -2.04 6.11
N CYS A 402 -27.13 -2.21 5.75
CA CYS A 402 -26.04 -2.37 6.71
C CYS A 402 -25.32 -1.07 7.06
N SER A 403 -25.60 0.05 6.36
CA SER A 403 -24.96 1.35 6.63
C SER A 403 -25.80 2.16 7.61
N SER A 404 -25.61 1.93 8.90
CA SER A 404 -26.32 2.63 9.97
C SER A 404 -25.60 3.89 10.47
N GLU A 405 -24.28 3.96 10.28
CA GLU A 405 -23.42 5.04 10.79
C GLU A 405 -23.04 6.05 9.69
N LEU A 406 -22.67 7.27 10.10
CA LEU A 406 -22.23 8.34 9.19
C LEU A 406 -21.01 7.96 8.35
N ASP A 407 -20.04 7.26 8.94
CA ASP A 407 -18.82 6.80 8.25
C ASP A 407 -19.14 5.76 7.17
N GLN A 408 -19.98 4.78 7.51
CA GLN A 408 -20.44 3.76 6.58
C GLN A 408 -21.28 4.38 5.44
N MET A 409 -22.11 5.37 5.75
CA MET A 409 -22.85 6.14 4.76
C MET A 409 -21.91 6.93 3.84
N HIS A 410 -20.89 7.60 4.40
CA HIS A 410 -19.86 8.29 3.62
C HIS A 410 -19.21 7.35 2.59
N HIS A 411 -18.81 6.14 2.99
CA HIS A 411 -18.25 5.13 2.08
C HIS A 411 -19.26 4.59 1.05
N LEU A 412 -20.54 4.44 1.42
CA LEU A 412 -21.60 4.07 0.49
C LEU A 412 -21.79 5.15 -0.59
N LEU A 413 -21.74 6.43 -0.22
CA LEU A 413 -21.87 7.54 -1.16
C LEU A 413 -20.71 7.61 -2.15
N ILE A 414 -19.49 7.27 -1.72
CA ILE A 414 -18.33 7.15 -2.62
C ILE A 414 -18.58 6.08 -3.69
N LEU A 415 -19.10 4.91 -3.30
CA LEU A 415 -19.47 3.86 -4.25
C LEU A 415 -20.57 4.33 -5.20
N CYS A 416 -21.61 4.99 -4.69
CA CYS A 416 -22.71 5.49 -5.52
C CYS A 416 -22.22 6.53 -6.54
N HIS A 417 -21.34 7.45 -6.12
CA HIS A 417 -20.66 8.38 -7.01
C HIS A 417 -19.87 7.66 -8.12
N GLN A 418 -19.10 6.63 -7.77
CA GLN A 418 -18.32 5.84 -8.72
C GLN A 418 -19.22 5.12 -9.74
N VAL A 419 -20.31 4.52 -9.27
CA VAL A 419 -21.31 3.81 -10.08
C VAL A 419 -21.96 4.76 -11.08
N VAL A 420 -22.47 5.91 -10.63
CA VAL A 420 -23.11 6.89 -11.53
C VAL A 420 -22.12 7.47 -12.53
N THR A 421 -20.91 7.80 -12.09
CA THR A 421 -19.88 8.34 -12.99
C THR A 421 -19.49 7.34 -14.08
N LYS A 422 -19.40 6.05 -13.76
CA LYS A 422 -19.04 4.98 -14.71
C LYS A 422 -20.20 4.67 -15.68
N TYR A 423 -21.41 4.47 -15.17
CA TYR A 423 -22.51 3.91 -15.98
C TYR A 423 -23.52 4.97 -16.48
N LYS A 424 -23.49 6.19 -15.96
CA LYS A 424 -24.35 7.32 -16.39
C LYS A 424 -25.82 6.88 -16.52
N LYS A 425 -26.48 7.14 -17.65
CA LYS A 425 -27.90 6.81 -17.91
C LYS A 425 -28.20 5.30 -17.91
N SER A 426 -27.21 4.43 -18.11
CA SER A 426 -27.43 2.97 -18.12
C SER A 426 -27.91 2.42 -16.76
N ILE A 427 -27.70 3.14 -15.66
CA ILE A 427 -28.18 2.75 -14.34
C ILE A 427 -29.71 2.77 -14.23
N LEU A 428 -30.40 3.57 -15.05
CA LEU A 428 -31.85 3.78 -14.93
C LEU A 428 -32.64 2.50 -15.20
N HIS A 429 -32.11 1.61 -16.05
CA HIS A 429 -32.75 0.35 -16.40
C HIS A 429 -32.51 -0.79 -15.39
N THR A 430 -31.71 -0.55 -14.35
CA THR A 430 -31.31 -1.61 -13.41
C THR A 430 -32.29 -1.80 -12.25
N GLY A 431 -33.18 -0.84 -11.98
CA GLY A 431 -34.05 -0.87 -10.79
C GLY A 431 -33.28 -0.64 -9.48
N SER A 432 -32.11 0.00 -9.53
CA SER A 432 -31.27 0.26 -8.35
C SER A 432 -31.92 1.21 -7.34
N ASN A 433 -31.65 1.00 -6.05
CA ASN A 433 -32.15 1.84 -4.95
C ASN A 433 -31.43 3.22 -4.82
N LEU A 434 -30.78 3.70 -5.88
CA LEU A 434 -29.98 4.92 -5.87
C LEU A 434 -30.79 6.17 -5.50
N GLY A 435 -32.06 6.24 -5.93
CA GLY A 435 -32.96 7.34 -5.60
C GLY A 435 -33.23 7.48 -4.10
N THR A 436 -33.51 6.35 -3.44
CA THR A 436 -33.72 6.31 -1.98
C THR A 436 -32.44 6.64 -1.23
N ILE A 437 -31.29 6.12 -1.66
CA ILE A 437 -29.98 6.43 -1.06
C ILE A 437 -29.68 7.92 -1.19
N LEU A 438 -29.91 8.52 -2.37
CA LEU A 438 -29.74 9.96 -2.61
C LEU A 438 -30.64 10.79 -1.68
N SER A 439 -31.90 10.37 -1.53
CA SER A 439 -32.88 11.02 -0.67
C SER A 439 -32.51 10.92 0.82
N GLN A 440 -32.05 9.75 1.26
CA GLN A 440 -31.56 9.53 2.64
C GLN A 440 -30.32 10.38 2.91
N ALA A 441 -29.36 10.40 1.99
CA ALA A 441 -28.15 11.20 2.10
C ALA A 441 -28.44 12.70 2.16
N ALA A 442 -29.41 13.18 1.37
CA ALA A 442 -29.88 14.57 1.42
C ALA A 442 -30.42 14.94 2.81
N ARG A 443 -31.20 14.05 3.44
CA ARG A 443 -31.68 14.23 4.82
C ARG A 443 -30.52 14.31 5.80
N PHE A 444 -29.61 13.33 5.78
CA PHE A 444 -28.44 13.33 6.68
C PHE A 444 -27.55 14.56 6.53
N ALA A 445 -27.35 15.03 5.30
CA ALA A 445 -26.48 16.15 5.02
C ALA A 445 -27.06 17.51 5.45
N SER A 446 -28.40 17.67 5.47
CA SER A 446 -29.06 18.98 5.55
C SER A 446 -30.09 19.16 6.67
N ASP A 447 -30.46 18.09 7.38
CA ASP A 447 -31.43 18.15 8.47
C ASP A 447 -30.81 18.85 9.71
N PRO A 448 -31.36 19.99 10.16
CA PRO A 448 -30.82 20.75 11.30
C PRO A 448 -30.80 19.96 12.61
N GLU A 449 -31.76 19.07 12.85
CA GLU A 449 -31.82 18.27 14.07
C GLU A 449 -30.74 17.19 14.08
N VAL A 450 -30.50 16.58 12.92
CA VAL A 450 -29.42 15.62 12.70
C VAL A 450 -28.07 16.32 12.88
N GLN A 451 -27.89 17.49 12.27
CA GLN A 451 -26.66 18.27 12.42
C GLN A 451 -26.43 18.73 13.87
N ALA A 452 -27.48 19.09 14.61
CA ALA A 452 -27.35 19.51 16.00
C ALA A 452 -26.85 18.38 16.92
N LYS A 453 -27.30 17.14 16.67
CA LYS A 453 -26.85 15.95 17.41
C LYS A 453 -25.36 15.65 17.22
N PHE A 454 -24.85 15.79 16.00
CA PHE A 454 -23.47 15.43 15.66
C PHE A 454 -22.45 16.57 15.89
N ARG A 455 -22.90 17.81 16.10
CA ARG A 455 -22.01 18.96 16.39
C ARG A 455 -21.46 18.97 17.83
N GLN A 456 -22.01 18.17 18.74
CA GLN A 456 -21.60 18.13 20.15
C GLN A 456 -20.30 17.34 20.38
N ASP A 457 -19.92 16.45 19.45
CA ASP A 457 -18.72 15.62 19.53
C ASP A 457 -17.79 15.88 18.33
N SER A 458 -16.51 16.10 18.62
CA SER A 458 -15.47 16.40 17.62
C SER A 458 -15.32 15.31 16.54
N VAL A 459 -15.48 14.03 16.89
CA VAL A 459 -15.36 12.91 15.93
C VAL A 459 -16.54 12.88 14.97
N ASN A 460 -17.75 13.04 15.52
CA ASN A 460 -18.99 13.08 14.76
C ASN A 460 -19.09 14.30 13.83
N LYS A 461 -18.47 15.43 14.21
CA LYS A 461 -18.35 16.60 13.33
C LYS A 461 -17.53 16.31 12.08
N SER A 462 -16.43 15.57 12.19
CA SER A 462 -15.60 15.18 11.03
C SER A 462 -16.35 14.22 10.12
N ALA A 463 -16.98 13.18 10.68
CA ALA A 463 -17.77 12.22 9.91
C ALA A 463 -18.94 12.87 9.16
N LEU A 464 -19.64 13.83 9.79
CA LEU A 464 -20.69 14.61 9.16
C LEU A 464 -20.16 15.40 7.94
N LEU A 465 -19.01 16.07 8.09
CA LEU A 465 -18.40 16.86 7.03
C LEU A 465 -17.96 15.98 5.85
N MET A 466 -17.41 14.79 6.11
CA MET A 466 -17.07 13.82 5.07
C MET A 466 -18.32 13.29 4.36
N CYS A 467 -19.41 13.04 5.08
CA CYS A 467 -20.70 12.66 4.51
C CYS A 467 -21.27 13.77 3.61
N GLN A 468 -21.23 15.04 4.05
CA GLN A 468 -21.66 16.20 3.24
C GLN A 468 -20.85 16.35 1.95
N ARG A 469 -19.53 16.19 2.02
CA ARG A 469 -18.65 16.20 0.82
C ARG A 469 -19.02 15.07 -0.15
N SER A 470 -19.20 13.85 0.34
CA SER A 470 -19.58 12.72 -0.52
C SER A 470 -20.97 12.87 -1.11
N PHE A 471 -21.93 13.41 -0.36
CA PHE A 471 -23.26 13.72 -0.90
C PHE A 471 -23.17 14.75 -2.03
N ALA A 472 -22.43 15.84 -1.83
CA ALA A 472 -22.27 16.87 -2.86
C ALA A 472 -21.61 16.31 -4.13
N GLN A 473 -20.58 15.47 -3.99
CA GLN A 473 -19.94 14.78 -5.12
C GLN A 473 -20.87 13.77 -5.82
N PHE A 474 -21.66 13.03 -5.04
CA PHE A 474 -22.62 12.08 -5.59
C PHE A 474 -23.73 12.81 -6.35
N LEU A 475 -24.29 13.87 -5.78
CA LEU A 475 -25.27 14.73 -6.44
C LEU A 475 -24.72 15.30 -7.74
N TYR A 476 -23.50 15.87 -7.71
CA TYR A 476 -22.87 16.40 -8.92
C TYR A 476 -22.77 15.35 -10.02
N ALA A 477 -22.39 14.11 -9.70
CA ALA A 477 -22.35 13.01 -10.67
C ALA A 477 -23.74 12.68 -11.26
N VAL A 478 -24.79 12.68 -10.43
CA VAL A 478 -26.19 12.45 -10.86
C VAL A 478 -26.66 13.56 -11.79
N VAL A 479 -26.38 14.82 -11.45
CA VAL A 479 -26.75 15.99 -12.26
C VAL A 479 -25.99 16.02 -13.58
N VAL A 480 -24.68 15.74 -13.55
CA VAL A 480 -23.85 15.70 -14.76
C VAL A 480 -24.27 14.58 -15.70
N SER A 481 -24.75 13.47 -15.15
CA SER A 481 -25.25 12.33 -15.92
C SER A 481 -26.67 12.50 -16.43
N GLU A 482 -27.35 13.60 -16.08
CA GLU A 482 -28.76 13.88 -16.43
C GLU A 482 -29.72 12.77 -15.96
N THR A 483 -29.49 12.23 -14.76
CA THR A 483 -30.31 11.14 -14.20
C THR A 483 -31.15 11.55 -13.00
N LEU A 484 -31.08 12.81 -12.55
CA LEU A 484 -31.73 13.27 -11.32
C LEU A 484 -33.24 13.06 -11.31
N GLN A 485 -33.93 13.39 -12.42
CA GLN A 485 -35.39 13.34 -12.50
C GLN A 485 -35.92 11.91 -12.49
N ASP A 486 -35.17 10.99 -13.10
CA ASP A 486 -35.53 9.58 -13.13
C ASP A 486 -35.24 8.90 -11.78
N LEU A 487 -34.14 9.29 -11.12
CA LEU A 487 -33.75 8.69 -9.83
C LEU A 487 -34.56 9.25 -8.65
N ALA A 488 -34.88 10.55 -8.65
CA ALA A 488 -35.60 11.22 -7.57
C ALA A 488 -36.74 12.07 -8.16
N PRO A 489 -37.83 11.44 -8.62
CA PRO A 489 -38.97 12.17 -9.18
C PRO A 489 -39.75 12.91 -8.09
N GLY A 490 -40.38 14.03 -8.48
CA GLY A 490 -41.30 14.79 -7.63
C GLY A 490 -40.66 15.34 -6.35
N GLU A 491 -41.35 15.13 -5.22
CA GLU A 491 -40.93 15.67 -3.91
C GLU A 491 -39.55 15.20 -3.45
N ALA A 492 -39.13 13.99 -3.85
CA ALA A 492 -37.81 13.47 -3.52
C ALA A 492 -36.70 14.29 -4.16
N GLY A 493 -36.87 14.66 -5.44
CA GLY A 493 -35.94 15.54 -6.16
C GLY A 493 -35.93 16.95 -5.58
N ASP A 494 -37.11 17.47 -5.24
CA ASP A 494 -37.24 18.79 -4.61
C ASP A 494 -36.49 18.85 -3.27
N MET A 495 -36.60 17.81 -2.45
CA MET A 495 -35.86 17.69 -1.19
C MET A 495 -34.34 17.66 -1.42
N VAL A 496 -33.86 16.87 -2.38
CA VAL A 496 -32.43 16.76 -2.72
C VAL A 496 -31.85 18.12 -3.17
N LEU A 497 -32.59 18.85 -4.02
CA LEU A 497 -32.18 20.17 -4.49
C LEU A 497 -32.16 21.20 -3.36
N GLU A 498 -33.15 21.17 -2.47
CA GLU A 498 -33.17 22.05 -1.30
C GLU A 498 -32.02 21.74 -0.34
N SER A 499 -31.69 20.47 -0.13
CA SER A 499 -30.50 20.06 0.63
C SER A 499 -29.22 20.61 0.00
N ALA A 500 -29.08 20.57 -1.33
CA ALA A 500 -27.93 21.13 -2.03
C ALA A 500 -27.81 22.65 -1.85
N ARG A 501 -28.94 23.38 -1.88
CA ARG A 501 -28.98 24.83 -1.60
C ARG A 501 -28.49 25.13 -0.20
N ARG A 502 -28.92 24.39 0.82
CA ARG A 502 -28.46 24.55 2.20
C ARG A 502 -26.96 24.28 2.34
N LEU A 503 -26.45 23.27 1.65
CA LEU A 503 -25.01 22.94 1.66
C LEU A 503 -24.16 24.03 1.01
N ALA A 504 -24.68 24.75 0.02
CA ALA A 504 -23.97 25.84 -0.64
C ALA A 504 -23.70 27.05 0.28
N PHE A 505 -24.35 27.11 1.45
CA PHE A 505 -24.12 28.15 2.47
C PHE A 505 -23.19 27.72 3.61
N LEU A 506 -22.65 26.49 3.58
CA LEU A 506 -21.72 26.01 4.60
C LEU A 506 -20.32 26.56 4.37
N SER A 507 -19.53 26.73 5.43
CA SER A 507 -18.15 27.25 5.34
C SER A 507 -17.11 26.22 4.85
N ASP A 508 -17.49 25.24 4.04
CA ASP A 508 -16.58 24.23 3.48
C ASP A 508 -16.47 24.41 1.96
N THR A 509 -15.31 24.92 1.52
CA THR A 509 -15.03 25.23 0.12
C THR A 509 -15.27 24.06 -0.84
N THR A 510 -15.02 22.81 -0.41
CA THR A 510 -15.20 21.63 -1.27
C THR A 510 -16.68 21.36 -1.50
N VAL A 511 -17.49 21.47 -0.43
CA VAL A 511 -18.94 21.30 -0.49
C VAL A 511 -19.57 22.45 -1.26
N GLU A 512 -19.22 23.71 -0.96
CA GLU A 512 -19.75 24.90 -1.63
C GLU A 512 -19.54 24.82 -3.13
N LYS A 513 -18.30 24.55 -3.57
CA LYS A 513 -17.97 24.37 -4.97
C LYS A 513 -18.88 23.33 -5.65
N GLN A 514 -18.94 22.11 -5.10
CA GLN A 514 -19.72 21.02 -5.70
C GLN A 514 -21.22 21.32 -5.71
N ALA A 515 -21.73 21.97 -4.66
CA ALA A 515 -23.11 22.41 -4.57
C ALA A 515 -23.44 23.47 -5.64
N ILE A 516 -22.62 24.51 -5.80
CA ILE A 516 -22.80 25.55 -6.82
C ILE A 516 -22.82 24.96 -8.22
N MET A 517 -21.84 24.11 -8.53
CA MET A 517 -21.76 23.43 -9.83
C MET A 517 -23.00 22.57 -10.11
N SER A 518 -23.49 21.85 -9.09
CA SER A 518 -24.71 21.04 -9.19
C SER A 518 -25.95 21.90 -9.40
N LEU A 519 -26.11 22.99 -8.64
CA LEU A 519 -27.25 23.90 -8.73
C LEU A 519 -27.29 24.62 -10.07
N ALA A 520 -26.17 25.15 -10.55
CA ALA A 520 -26.10 25.84 -11.83
C ALA A 520 -26.52 24.92 -12.99
N LYS A 521 -26.00 23.68 -13.00
CA LYS A 521 -26.33 22.70 -14.03
C LYS A 521 -27.78 22.20 -13.93
N CYS A 522 -28.28 21.97 -12.72
CA CYS A 522 -29.69 21.63 -12.49
C CYS A 522 -30.63 22.74 -12.94
N ALA A 523 -30.28 24.01 -12.70
CA ALA A 523 -31.11 25.12 -13.09
C ALA A 523 -31.28 25.17 -14.62
N ILE A 524 -30.19 24.97 -15.35
CA ILE A 524 -30.20 24.87 -16.82
C ILE A 524 -31.10 23.70 -17.28
N GLN A 525 -30.92 22.52 -16.68
CA GLN A 525 -31.76 21.35 -16.96
C GLN A 525 -33.23 21.58 -16.59
N SER A 526 -33.54 22.41 -15.60
CA SER A 526 -34.91 22.73 -15.20
C SER A 526 -35.63 23.64 -16.19
N ILE A 527 -34.94 24.26 -17.14
CA ILE A 527 -35.61 25.04 -18.20
C ILE A 527 -36.37 24.10 -19.13
N THR A 528 -35.75 22.98 -19.50
CA THR A 528 -36.34 21.98 -20.39
C THR A 528 -37.27 21.02 -19.64
N HIS A 529 -37.14 20.91 -18.32
CA HIS A 529 -37.88 19.95 -17.50
C HIS A 529 -38.52 20.61 -16.28
N ASN A 530 -39.73 20.21 -15.87
CA ASN A 530 -40.44 20.81 -14.72
C ASN A 530 -40.78 22.31 -14.88
N GLY A 531 -40.84 22.81 -16.12
CA GLY A 531 -41.35 24.16 -16.44
C GLY A 531 -40.54 25.32 -15.85
N GLY A 532 -39.25 25.15 -15.56
CA GLY A 532 -38.39 26.21 -15.04
C GLY A 532 -38.54 26.50 -13.55
N ARG A 533 -39.30 25.69 -12.79
CA ARG A 533 -39.60 25.95 -11.36
C ARG A 533 -38.37 26.19 -10.49
N TRP A 534 -37.28 25.47 -10.75
CA TRP A 534 -36.05 25.53 -9.96
C TRP A 534 -35.04 26.58 -10.45
N TYR A 535 -35.29 27.20 -11.61
CA TYR A 535 -34.38 28.18 -12.20
C TYR A 535 -34.19 29.41 -11.31
N GLN A 536 -35.28 30.09 -10.95
CA GLN A 536 -35.24 31.30 -10.12
C GLN A 536 -34.68 31.05 -8.70
N PRO A 537 -35.10 30.01 -7.95
CA PRO A 537 -34.51 29.69 -6.64
C PRO A 537 -33.00 29.45 -6.67
N MET A 538 -32.49 28.80 -7.73
CA MET A 538 -31.06 28.49 -7.88
C MET A 538 -30.24 29.73 -8.25
N VAL A 539 -30.73 30.56 -9.19
CA VAL A 539 -30.12 31.87 -9.49
C VAL A 539 -29.97 32.67 -8.20
N ARG A 540 -31.04 32.76 -7.40
CA ARG A 540 -31.03 33.50 -6.14
C ARG A 540 -29.97 32.98 -5.18
N THR A 541 -29.91 31.67 -4.98
CA THR A 541 -28.92 31.07 -4.07
C THR A 541 -27.48 31.38 -4.52
N ILE A 542 -27.17 31.24 -5.82
CA ILE A 542 -25.81 31.49 -6.33
C ILE A 542 -25.43 32.98 -6.21
N LEU A 543 -26.40 33.90 -6.36
CA LEU A 543 -26.18 35.34 -6.16
C LEU A 543 -25.93 35.72 -4.70
N GLU A 544 -26.54 35.00 -3.76
CA GLU A 544 -26.42 35.25 -2.32
C GLU A 544 -25.07 34.75 -1.76
N ILE A 545 -24.50 33.67 -2.30
CA ILE A 545 -23.27 33.05 -1.75
C ILE A 545 -22.10 34.05 -1.60
N PRO A 546 -21.73 34.86 -2.61
CA PRO A 546 -20.62 35.81 -2.47
C PRO A 546 -20.83 36.92 -1.43
N THR A 547 -22.05 37.07 -0.89
CA THR A 547 -22.35 38.02 0.19
C THR A 547 -22.07 37.46 1.59
N LEU A 548 -21.78 36.16 1.71
CA LEU A 548 -21.57 35.49 2.99
C LEU A 548 -20.31 36.00 3.71
N PRO A 549 -20.35 36.07 5.06
CA PRO A 549 -19.29 36.69 5.86
C PRO A 549 -17.99 35.88 5.88
N HIS A 550 -18.05 34.56 5.67
CA HIS A 550 -16.87 33.69 5.71
C HIS A 550 -16.03 33.72 4.41
N LEU A 551 -16.55 34.28 3.32
CA LEU A 551 -15.82 34.37 2.05
C LEU A 551 -14.90 35.59 2.05
N ALA A 552 -13.59 35.40 2.17
CA ALA A 552 -12.63 36.50 2.18
C ALA A 552 -11.97 36.67 0.79
N PRO A 553 -11.86 37.89 0.24
CA PRO A 553 -11.24 38.11 -1.08
C PRO A 553 -9.75 37.72 -1.13
N THR A 554 -9.08 37.66 0.03
CA THR A 554 -7.68 37.24 0.18
C THR A 554 -7.51 35.73 0.33
N ASP A 555 -8.58 34.98 0.59
CA ASP A 555 -8.52 33.54 0.77
C ASP A 555 -8.66 32.80 -0.56
N ALA A 556 -7.73 31.87 -0.83
CA ALA A 556 -7.70 31.11 -2.07
C ALA A 556 -8.94 30.20 -2.22
N GLY A 557 -9.46 29.65 -1.12
CA GLY A 557 -10.68 28.85 -1.14
C GLY A 557 -11.90 29.68 -1.56
N SER A 558 -12.04 30.86 -0.98
CA SER A 558 -13.08 31.83 -1.30
C SER A 558 -13.02 32.31 -2.76
N GLN A 559 -11.82 32.47 -3.33
CA GLN A 559 -11.65 32.78 -4.75
C GLN A 559 -12.16 31.65 -5.65
N ILE A 560 -11.95 30.39 -5.27
CA ILE A 560 -12.50 29.24 -6.00
C ILE A 560 -14.02 29.26 -5.97
N VAL A 561 -14.63 29.48 -4.80
CA VAL A 561 -16.10 29.56 -4.67
C VAL A 561 -16.67 30.68 -5.54
N LEU A 562 -16.05 31.87 -5.49
CA LEU A 562 -16.47 33.01 -6.31
C LEU A 562 -16.38 32.72 -7.81
N HIS A 563 -15.30 32.07 -8.24
CA HIS A 563 -15.12 31.66 -9.63
C HIS A 563 -16.24 30.72 -10.09
N GLU A 564 -16.60 29.74 -9.28
CA GLU A 564 -17.67 28.78 -9.61
C GLU A 564 -19.05 29.47 -9.62
N CYS A 565 -19.30 30.45 -8.73
CA CYS A 565 -20.49 31.30 -8.81
C CYS A 565 -20.53 32.10 -10.12
N ALA A 566 -19.42 32.73 -10.50
CA ALA A 566 -19.30 33.52 -11.73
C ALA A 566 -19.58 32.66 -12.97
N SER A 567 -18.89 31.53 -13.07
CA SER A 567 -19.02 30.56 -14.16
C SER A 567 -20.44 29.97 -14.23
N GLY A 568 -21.02 29.64 -13.07
CA GLY A 568 -22.40 29.16 -12.97
C GLY A 568 -23.42 30.18 -13.47
N LEU A 569 -23.32 31.44 -13.02
CA LEU A 569 -24.22 32.52 -13.46
C LEU A 569 -24.08 32.82 -14.95
N GLN A 570 -22.86 32.82 -15.49
CA GLN A 570 -22.65 32.96 -16.94
C GLN A 570 -23.31 31.83 -17.71
N SER A 571 -23.08 30.57 -17.31
CA SER A 571 -23.66 29.40 -17.96
C SER A 571 -25.19 29.41 -17.94
N MET A 572 -25.78 29.83 -16.81
CA MET A 572 -27.23 29.94 -16.68
C MET A 572 -27.80 31.03 -17.60
N ARG A 573 -27.14 32.19 -17.66
CA ARG A 573 -27.54 33.27 -18.54
C ARG A 573 -27.40 32.91 -20.02
N GLU A 574 -26.33 32.21 -20.40
CA GLU A 574 -26.16 31.70 -21.77
C GLU A 574 -27.28 30.74 -22.17
N ALA A 575 -27.78 29.93 -21.22
CA ALA A 575 -28.88 28.99 -21.48
C ALA A 575 -30.26 29.66 -21.58
N ALA A 576 -30.56 30.68 -20.77
CA ALA A 576 -31.84 31.40 -20.79
C ALA A 576 -31.70 32.88 -20.44
N GLN A 577 -31.13 33.65 -21.37
CA GLN A 577 -30.85 35.08 -21.20
C GLN A 577 -32.06 35.92 -20.76
N PRO A 578 -33.24 35.89 -21.42
CA PRO A 578 -34.34 36.78 -21.05
C PRO A 578 -34.90 36.45 -19.66
N GLN A 579 -34.97 35.16 -19.31
CA GLN A 579 -35.43 34.72 -18.00
C GLN A 579 -34.41 35.06 -16.91
N PHE A 580 -33.11 34.93 -17.19
CA PHE A 580 -32.04 35.29 -16.27
C PHE A 580 -32.06 36.78 -15.94
N ASP A 581 -32.08 37.63 -16.97
CA ASP A 581 -32.04 39.08 -16.81
C ASP A 581 -33.28 39.57 -16.03
N GLN A 582 -34.45 38.97 -16.25
CA GLN A 582 -35.67 39.25 -15.47
C GLN A 582 -35.54 38.85 -13.99
N VAL A 583 -34.98 37.68 -13.70
CA VAL A 583 -34.77 37.22 -12.32
C VAL A 583 -33.76 38.12 -11.59
N VAL A 584 -32.66 38.50 -12.24
CA VAL A 584 -31.66 39.40 -11.65
C VAL A 584 -32.27 40.78 -11.40
N ALA A 585 -33.04 41.34 -12.34
CA ALA A 585 -33.70 42.63 -12.15
C ALA A 585 -34.71 42.61 -10.99
N GLY A 586 -35.38 41.48 -10.75
CA GLY A 586 -36.30 41.30 -9.63
C GLY A 586 -35.61 41.13 -8.27
N LEU A 587 -34.38 40.60 -8.22
CA LEU A 587 -33.63 40.35 -6.98
C LEU A 587 -32.70 41.51 -6.61
N LEU A 588 -32.12 42.18 -7.59
CA LEU A 588 -31.17 43.30 -7.44
C LEU A 588 -31.71 44.53 -8.19
N PRO A 589 -32.55 45.35 -7.53
CA PRO A 589 -33.18 46.49 -8.20
C PRO A 589 -32.17 47.58 -8.58
N GLY A 590 -32.45 48.28 -9.68
CA GLY A 590 -31.73 49.49 -10.10
C GLY A 590 -30.38 49.26 -10.78
N GLU A 591 -29.42 50.14 -10.49
CA GLU A 591 -28.07 50.13 -11.11
C GLU A 591 -27.24 48.89 -10.73
N ILE A 592 -27.54 48.25 -9.59
CA ILE A 592 -26.79 47.09 -9.10
C ILE A 592 -27.00 45.87 -10.00
N GLY A 593 -28.26 45.56 -10.35
CA GLY A 593 -28.60 44.45 -11.23
C GLY A 593 -28.11 44.66 -12.66
N THR A 594 -28.25 45.88 -13.19
CA THR A 594 -27.79 46.22 -14.56
C THR A 594 -26.27 46.17 -14.68
N ASN A 595 -25.53 46.61 -13.66
CA ASN A 595 -24.07 46.48 -13.62
C ASN A 595 -23.64 45.00 -13.57
N LEU A 596 -24.30 44.17 -12.75
CA LEU A 596 -24.01 42.73 -12.70
C LEU A 596 -24.24 42.04 -14.05
N ILE A 597 -25.36 42.31 -14.71
CA ILE A 597 -25.67 41.78 -16.05
C ILE A 597 -24.62 42.26 -17.06
N GLY A 598 -24.20 43.53 -16.99
CA GLY A 598 -23.15 44.10 -17.82
C GLY A 598 -21.81 43.37 -17.64
N MET A 599 -21.38 43.13 -16.41
CA MET A 599 -20.15 42.39 -16.10
C MET A 599 -20.21 40.94 -16.62
N LEU A 600 -21.32 40.22 -16.36
CA LEU A 600 -21.51 38.84 -16.83
C LEU A 600 -21.56 38.73 -18.36
N SER A 601 -21.95 39.80 -19.06
CA SER A 601 -21.99 39.85 -20.53
C SER A 601 -20.63 40.11 -21.17
N THR A 602 -19.80 40.92 -20.53
CA THR A 602 -18.61 41.53 -21.16
C THR A 602 -17.31 40.91 -20.72
N LEU A 603 -17.24 40.42 -19.47
CA LEU A 603 -16.02 39.90 -18.86
C LEU A 603 -16.05 38.36 -18.82
N LYS A 604 -14.87 37.74 -18.89
CA LYS A 604 -14.71 36.28 -18.76
C LYS A 604 -13.51 35.90 -17.91
N GLY A 605 -13.57 34.73 -17.28
CA GLY A 605 -12.46 34.17 -16.50
C GLY A 605 -11.96 35.12 -15.42
N ARG A 606 -10.64 35.29 -15.32
CA ARG A 606 -9.99 36.08 -14.25
C ARG A 606 -10.43 37.54 -14.18
N GLU A 607 -10.82 38.14 -15.31
CA GLU A 607 -11.28 39.54 -15.33
C GLU A 607 -12.66 39.66 -14.67
N LEU A 608 -13.55 38.70 -14.95
CA LEU A 608 -14.85 38.62 -14.29
C LEU A 608 -14.70 38.34 -12.80
N ASP A 609 -13.81 37.42 -12.41
CA ASP A 609 -13.56 37.08 -11.01
C ASP A 609 -13.12 38.32 -10.21
N LYS A 610 -12.22 39.13 -10.76
CA LYS A 610 -11.77 40.39 -10.15
C LYS A 610 -12.92 41.40 -10.02
N ALA A 611 -13.67 41.62 -11.11
CA ALA A 611 -14.79 42.56 -11.12
C ALA A 611 -15.88 42.16 -10.11
N LEU A 612 -16.21 40.87 -10.02
CA LEU A 612 -17.17 40.36 -9.03
C LEU A 612 -16.64 40.46 -7.60
N THR A 613 -15.34 40.23 -7.39
CA THR A 613 -14.72 40.42 -6.07
C THR A 613 -14.91 41.84 -5.58
N GLU A 614 -14.62 42.83 -6.43
CA GLU A 614 -14.82 44.25 -6.13
C GLU A 614 -16.30 44.57 -5.92
N PHE A 615 -17.17 44.10 -6.80
CA PHE A 615 -18.62 44.31 -6.71
C PHE A 615 -19.19 43.81 -5.38
N TYR A 616 -18.91 42.56 -5.00
CA TYR A 616 -19.40 41.99 -3.75
C TYR A 616 -18.72 42.54 -2.50
N SER A 617 -17.48 43.05 -2.61
CA SER A 617 -16.85 43.79 -1.51
C SER A 617 -17.60 45.09 -1.20
N ARG A 618 -18.05 45.81 -2.23
CA ARG A 618 -18.85 47.04 -2.09
C ARG A 618 -20.21 46.74 -1.46
N ILE A 619 -20.89 45.68 -1.92
CA ILE A 619 -22.18 45.26 -1.35
C ILE A 619 -22.06 44.92 0.14
N ARG A 620 -21.02 44.16 0.54
CA ARG A 620 -20.78 43.85 1.95
C ARG A 620 -20.50 45.09 2.80
N SER A 621 -19.73 46.04 2.27
CA SER A 621 -19.45 47.31 2.97
C SER A 621 -20.69 48.19 3.14
N GLN A 622 -21.67 48.09 2.23
CA GLN A 622 -22.95 48.81 2.35
C GLN A 622 -23.87 48.13 3.37
N GLN A 623 -23.96 46.78 3.33
CA GLN A 623 -24.76 46.02 4.30
C GLN A 623 -24.29 46.22 5.74
N GLN A 624 -22.97 46.31 5.98
CA GLN A 624 -22.39 46.61 7.29
C GLN A 624 -22.63 48.04 7.80
N LYS A 625 -23.02 48.99 6.93
CA LYS A 625 -23.36 50.37 7.34
C LYS A 625 -24.85 50.55 7.69
N THR A 626 -25.68 49.58 7.33
CA THR A 626 -27.14 49.57 7.56
C THR A 626 -27.60 48.60 8.65
N ALA A 627 -26.69 47.75 9.16
CA ALA A 627 -26.87 46.97 10.39
C ALA A 627 -26.24 47.72 11.56
#